data_AF-A0A8X6WUA5-F1
#
_entry.id   AF-A0A8X6WUA5-F1
#
_cell.length_a   1.000
_cell.length_b   1.000
_cell.length_c   1.000
_cell.angle_alpha   90.00
_cell.angle_beta   90.00
_cell.angle_gamma   90.00
#
_symmetry.space_group_name_H-M   'P 1'
#
loop_
_entity.id
_entity.type
_entity.pdbx_description
1 polymer ?
#
loop_
_entity_poly.entity_id
_entity_poly.type
_entity_poly.pdbx_seq_one_letter_code
_entity_poly.pdbx_strand_id
1 'polypeptide(L)'
;MTRSLFVGTAVRESTEEFVTRISAIRLPYILKSWKGQFREAGRRMGILLSWTIILLAVRLKVMSVQLPVFTKFDNPAAAAETPTRQLTFNFLIALNSWLLLCPADLCCDWTMGSVPLILSWNDPRNLGTLTVYAILCAILWNIFWVDDTRSRILLMVRSLC
;
A
#
# COMPACT_ATOMS: atom_id res chain seq x y z
N MET A 1 34.81 -32.39 -35.58
CA MET A 1 34.19 -31.98 -34.30
C MET A 1 34.37 -30.48 -33.98
N THR A 2 35.23 -29.74 -34.68
CA THR A 2 35.60 -28.35 -34.40
C THR A 2 34.68 -27.27 -34.99
N ARG A 3 33.89 -27.58 -36.03
CA ARG A 3 33.09 -26.57 -36.75
C ARG A 3 31.83 -26.12 -35.99
N SER A 4 31.25 -26.97 -35.14
CA SER A 4 30.05 -26.62 -34.34
C SER A 4 30.39 -25.72 -33.15
N LEU A 5 31.55 -25.92 -32.52
CA LEU A 5 32.02 -25.07 -31.41
C LEU A 5 32.31 -23.64 -31.88
N PHE A 6 32.90 -23.47 -33.07
CA PHE A 6 33.24 -22.15 -33.61
C PHE A 6 32.00 -21.33 -34.03
N VAL A 7 30.96 -21.99 -34.54
CA VAL A 7 29.68 -21.33 -34.86
C VAL A 7 28.95 -20.90 -33.58
N GLY A 8 28.98 -21.74 -32.54
CA GLY A 8 28.39 -21.41 -31.24
C GLY A 8 29.05 -20.20 -30.56
N THR A 9 30.36 -20.05 -30.66
CA THR A 9 31.09 -18.90 -30.10
C THR A 9 30.80 -17.61 -30.87
N ALA A 10 30.76 -17.65 -32.21
CA ALA A 10 30.47 -16.48 -33.03
C ALA A 10 29.02 -15.97 -32.88
N VAL A 11 28.04 -16.88 -32.77
CA VAL A 11 26.64 -16.52 -32.52
C VAL A 11 26.48 -15.89 -31.14
N ARG A 12 27.16 -16.44 -30.12
CA ARG A 12 27.11 -15.92 -28.75
C ARG A 12 27.69 -14.50 -28.65
N GLU A 13 28.82 -14.26 -29.29
CA GLU A 13 29.47 -12.95 -29.34
C GLU A 13 28.60 -11.89 -30.02
N SER A 14 27.95 -12.25 -31.14
CA SER A 14 27.01 -11.36 -31.85
C SER A 14 25.76 -11.04 -31.01
N THR A 15 25.22 -12.02 -30.28
CA THR A 15 24.10 -11.76 -29.36
C THR A 15 24.49 -10.85 -28.20
N GLU A 16 25.69 -10.99 -27.64
CA GLU A 16 26.13 -10.11 -26.55
C GLU A 16 26.37 -8.67 -27.02
N GLU A 17 26.95 -8.47 -28.22
CA GLU A 17 27.05 -7.13 -28.80
C GLU A 17 25.67 -6.50 -29.06
N PHE A 18 24.72 -7.27 -29.57
CA PHE A 18 23.35 -6.79 -29.84
C PHE A 18 22.62 -6.43 -28.54
N VAL A 19 22.70 -7.28 -27.52
CA VAL A 19 22.12 -7.02 -26.18
C VAL A 19 22.76 -5.77 -25.55
N THR A 20 24.08 -5.61 -25.68
CA THR A 20 24.82 -4.45 -25.14
C THR A 20 24.44 -3.15 -25.86
N ARG A 21 24.20 -3.19 -27.18
CA ARG A 21 23.74 -2.02 -27.94
C ARG A 21 22.30 -1.63 -27.60
N ILE A 22 21.40 -2.61 -27.47
CA ILE A 22 20.01 -2.34 -27.07
C ILE A 22 19.96 -1.81 -25.64
N SER A 23 20.73 -2.38 -24.70
CA SER A 23 20.77 -1.89 -23.32
C SER A 23 21.35 -0.47 -23.25
N ALA A 24 22.41 -0.15 -24.01
CA ALA A 24 22.99 1.19 -24.07
C ALA A 24 22.00 2.25 -24.59
N ILE A 25 21.12 1.90 -25.53
CA ILE A 25 20.09 2.81 -26.05
C ILE A 25 18.89 2.91 -25.09
N ARG A 26 18.48 1.80 -24.47
CA ARG A 26 17.28 1.71 -23.64
C ARG A 26 17.48 2.25 -22.23
N LEU A 27 18.65 2.04 -21.64
CA LEU A 27 18.98 2.44 -20.28
C LEU A 27 18.82 3.95 -20.02
N PRO A 28 19.31 4.88 -20.86
CA PRO A 28 19.11 6.32 -20.62
C PRO A 28 17.62 6.72 -20.73
N TYR A 29 16.85 6.07 -21.59
CA TYR A 29 15.40 6.30 -21.70
C TYR A 29 14.66 5.81 -20.45
N ILE A 30 14.99 4.61 -19.95
CA ILE A 30 14.48 4.07 -18.69
C ILE A 30 14.85 5.00 -17.53
N LEU A 31 16.12 5.35 -17.37
CA LEU A 31 16.56 6.24 -16.29
C LEU A 31 15.88 7.62 -16.35
N LYS A 32 15.68 8.18 -17.55
CA LYS A 32 14.94 9.44 -17.73
C LYS A 32 13.46 9.29 -17.33
N SER A 33 12.84 8.17 -17.70
CA SER A 33 11.46 7.84 -17.33
C SER A 33 11.30 7.71 -15.81
N TRP A 34 12.19 6.95 -15.16
CA TRP A 34 12.19 6.77 -13.71
C TRP A 34 12.45 8.09 -12.97
N LYS A 35 13.41 8.90 -13.42
CA LYS A 35 13.64 10.25 -12.88
C LYS A 35 12.39 11.14 -13.00
N GLY A 36 11.69 11.08 -14.12
CA GLY A 36 10.43 11.82 -14.33
C GLY A 36 9.31 11.36 -13.39
N GLN A 37 9.13 10.05 -13.25
CA GLN A 37 8.13 9.46 -12.35
C GLN A 37 8.41 9.78 -10.87
N PHE A 38 9.66 9.63 -10.41
CA PHE A 38 10.02 10.00 -9.05
C PHE A 38 9.83 11.49 -8.78
N ARG A 39 10.14 12.36 -9.75
CA ARG A 39 9.92 13.81 -9.59
C ARG A 39 8.44 14.13 -9.44
N GLU A 40 7.58 13.51 -10.25
CA GLU A 40 6.13 13.73 -10.17
C GLU A 40 5.52 13.12 -8.90
N ALA A 41 5.94 11.92 -8.51
CA ALA A 41 5.56 11.31 -7.24
C ALA A 41 6.00 12.18 -6.05
N GLY A 42 7.24 12.68 -6.06
CA GLY A 42 7.76 13.60 -5.05
C GLY A 42 6.99 14.91 -5.00
N ARG A 43 6.59 15.48 -6.15
CA ARG A 43 5.73 16.67 -6.20
C ARG A 43 4.37 16.42 -5.55
N ARG A 44 3.72 15.31 -5.89
CA ARG A 44 2.41 14.92 -5.32
C ARG A 44 2.51 14.67 -3.82
N MET A 45 3.52 13.91 -3.39
CA MET A 45 3.78 13.66 -1.98
C MET A 45 4.06 14.97 -1.24
N GLY A 46 4.84 15.88 -1.82
CA GLY A 46 5.11 17.20 -1.25
C GLY A 46 3.85 18.04 -1.06
N ILE A 47 2.93 18.04 -2.04
CA ILE A 47 1.63 18.71 -1.94
C ILE A 47 0.76 18.07 -0.84
N LEU A 48 0.70 16.74 -0.78
CA LEU A 48 -0.10 16.05 0.25
C LEU A 48 0.46 16.31 1.65
N LEU A 49 1.78 16.29 1.81
CA LEU A 49 2.45 16.58 3.07
C LEU A 49 2.23 18.04 3.49
N SER A 50 2.36 18.99 2.56
CA SER A 50 2.12 20.41 2.88
C SER A 50 0.69 20.66 3.32
N TRP A 51 -0.30 20.12 2.59
CA TRP A 51 -1.70 20.19 2.99
C TRP A 51 -1.96 19.51 4.32
N THR A 52 -1.36 18.35 4.58
CA THR A 52 -1.50 17.64 5.86
C THR A 52 -1.00 18.50 7.02
N ILE A 53 0.17 19.14 6.87
CA ILE A 53 0.74 20.03 7.88
C ILE A 53 -0.17 21.25 8.09
N ILE A 54 -0.65 21.87 7.01
CA ILE A 54 -1.55 23.04 7.08
C ILE A 54 -2.84 22.66 7.82
N LEU A 55 -3.50 21.57 7.42
CA LEU A 55 -4.74 21.11 8.03
C LEU A 55 -4.54 20.74 9.51
N LEU A 56 -3.42 20.10 9.84
CA LEU A 56 -3.07 19.78 11.22
C LEU A 56 -2.86 21.06 12.04
N ALA A 57 -2.14 22.05 11.51
CA ALA A 57 -1.92 23.33 12.18
C ALA A 57 -3.24 24.09 12.40
N VAL A 58 -4.12 24.12 11.40
CA VAL A 58 -5.47 24.70 11.53
C VAL A 58 -6.26 23.97 12.60
N ARG A 59 -6.28 22.63 12.59
CA ARG A 59 -6.98 21.82 13.58
C ARG A 59 -6.50 22.12 15.00
N LEU A 60 -5.18 22.17 15.21
CA LEU A 60 -4.60 22.48 16.52
C LEU A 60 -4.93 23.91 16.96
N LYS A 61 -4.91 24.88 16.05
CA LYS A 61 -5.27 26.27 16.34
C LYS A 61 -6.75 26.40 16.73
N VAL A 62 -7.64 25.71 16.03
CA VAL A 62 -9.09 25.68 16.34
C VAL A 62 -9.34 25.02 17.70
N MET A 63 -8.57 24.00 18.07
CA MET A 63 -8.62 23.33 19.37
C MET A 63 -7.86 24.06 20.49
N SER A 64 -7.48 25.33 20.30
CA SER A 64 -6.72 26.13 21.27
C SER A 64 -5.42 25.47 21.74
N VAL A 65 -4.77 24.69 20.86
CA VAL A 65 -3.52 23.94 21.12
C VAL A 65 -3.66 23.00 22.34
N GLN A 66 -4.86 22.51 22.61
CA GLN A 66 -5.11 21.47 23.60
C GLN A 66 -5.25 20.12 22.91
N LEU A 67 -4.55 19.10 23.42
CA LEU A 67 -4.72 17.74 22.93
C LEU A 67 -6.04 17.18 23.48
N PRO A 68 -6.88 16.55 22.66
CA PRO A 68 -8.07 15.88 23.15
C PRO A 68 -7.68 14.75 24.10
N VAL A 69 -8.30 14.73 25.29
CA VAL A 69 -8.14 13.65 26.26
C VAL A 69 -9.15 12.57 25.91
N PHE A 70 -8.68 11.43 25.44
CA PHE A 70 -9.54 10.29 25.15
C PHE A 70 -9.78 9.48 26.41
N THR A 71 -11.05 9.23 26.72
CA THR A 71 -11.45 8.33 27.78
C THR A 71 -11.49 6.89 27.30
N LYS A 72 -11.59 5.93 28.24
CA LYS A 72 -11.79 4.52 27.90
C LYS A 72 -13.12 4.27 27.17
N PHE A 73 -14.10 5.15 27.35
CA PHE A 73 -15.38 5.09 26.66
C PHE A 73 -15.29 5.57 25.21
N ASP A 74 -14.41 6.52 24.92
CA ASP A 74 -14.21 7.03 23.56
C ASP A 74 -13.49 6.01 22.67
N ASN A 75 -12.54 5.28 23.24
CA ASN A 75 -11.75 4.28 22.51
C ASN A 75 -11.38 3.10 23.42
N PRO A 76 -12.32 2.16 23.64
CA PRO A 76 -12.09 0.99 24.47
C PRO A 76 -10.93 0.12 23.95
N ALA A 77 -10.71 0.08 22.64
CA ALA A 77 -9.62 -0.71 22.03
C ALA A 77 -8.23 -0.15 22.39
N ALA A 78 -8.04 1.17 22.33
CA ALA A 78 -6.77 1.79 22.73
C ALA A 78 -6.51 1.68 24.24
N ALA A 79 -7.57 1.71 25.05
CA ALA A 79 -7.48 1.58 26.49
C ALA A 79 -7.21 0.13 26.96
N ALA A 80 -7.35 -0.87 26.08
CA ALA A 80 -7.12 -2.26 26.41
C ALA A 80 -5.62 -2.60 26.55
N GLU A 81 -5.33 -3.63 27.33
CA GLU A 81 -3.98 -4.18 27.48
C GLU A 81 -3.57 -5.00 26.24
N THR A 82 -2.28 -5.22 26.09
CA THR A 82 -1.75 -6.18 25.09
C THR A 82 -2.04 -7.61 25.57
N PRO A 83 -2.52 -8.52 24.71
CA PRO A 83 -2.60 -8.43 23.24
C PRO A 83 -3.94 -7.92 22.69
N THR A 84 -4.99 -7.80 23.53
CA THR A 84 -6.35 -7.39 23.13
C THR A 84 -6.39 -6.14 22.27
N ARG A 85 -5.57 -5.14 22.62
CA ARG A 85 -5.43 -3.90 21.85
C ARG A 85 -5.00 -4.16 20.41
N GLN A 86 -3.97 -4.98 20.20
CA GLN A 86 -3.44 -5.28 18.88
C GLN A 86 -4.44 -6.10 18.07
N LEU A 87 -5.02 -7.14 18.67
CA LEU A 87 -6.01 -7.99 18.02
C LEU A 87 -7.22 -7.17 17.54
N THR A 88 -7.73 -6.31 18.42
CA THR A 88 -8.89 -5.47 18.10
C THR A 88 -8.55 -4.46 17.00
N PHE A 89 -7.38 -3.81 17.02
CA PHE A 89 -6.98 -2.90 15.94
C PHE A 89 -6.84 -3.60 14.59
N ASN A 90 -6.30 -4.82 14.56
CA ASN A 90 -6.23 -5.59 13.32
C ASN A 90 -7.63 -5.97 12.82
N PHE A 91 -8.54 -6.37 13.72
CA PHE A 91 -9.92 -6.64 13.36
C PHE A 91 -10.68 -5.41 12.85
N LEU A 92 -10.38 -4.22 13.37
CA LEU A 92 -10.98 -2.99 12.84
C LEU A 92 -10.67 -2.79 11.34
N ILE A 93 -9.53 -3.29 10.83
CA ILE A 93 -9.24 -3.25 9.39
C ILE A 93 -10.24 -4.12 8.63
N ALA A 94 -10.56 -5.31 9.15
CA ALA A 94 -11.56 -6.19 8.56
C ALA A 94 -12.96 -5.58 8.62
N LEU A 95 -13.35 -5.03 9.78
CA LEU A 95 -14.64 -4.36 9.95
C LEU A 95 -14.80 -3.17 9.00
N ASN A 96 -13.80 -2.30 8.90
CA ASN A 96 -13.84 -1.15 7.99
C ASN A 96 -13.88 -1.59 6.52
N SER A 97 -13.14 -2.65 6.18
CA SER A 97 -13.16 -3.22 4.82
C SER A 97 -14.54 -3.80 4.48
N TRP A 98 -15.20 -4.42 5.45
CA TRP A 98 -16.58 -4.88 5.31
C TRP A 98 -17.56 -3.71 5.14
N LEU A 99 -17.46 -2.66 5.94
CA LEU A 99 -18.31 -1.46 5.84
C LEU A 99 -18.20 -0.75 4.49
N LEU A 100 -17.02 -0.79 3.84
CA LEU A 100 -16.85 -0.27 2.48
C LEU A 100 -17.62 -1.08 1.43
N LEU A 101 -17.81 -2.38 1.66
CA LEU A 101 -18.55 -3.27 0.75
C LEU A 101 -20.05 -3.30 1.08
N CYS A 102 -20.39 -3.23 2.36
CA CYS A 102 -21.74 -3.29 2.89
C CYS A 102 -21.86 -2.30 4.06
N PRO A 103 -22.34 -1.06 3.83
CA PRO A 103 -22.48 -0.06 4.87
C PRO A 103 -23.71 -0.35 5.73
N ALA A 104 -23.59 -1.30 6.66
CA ALA A 104 -24.66 -1.71 7.56
C ALA A 104 -24.16 -1.85 9.01
N ASP A 105 -25.12 -1.88 9.95
CA ASP A 105 -24.96 -2.36 11.33
C ASP A 105 -24.01 -1.59 12.28
N LEU A 106 -23.49 -0.42 11.89
CA LEU A 106 -22.70 0.42 12.78
C LEU A 106 -23.26 1.86 12.86
N CYS A 107 -23.81 2.22 14.02
CA CYS A 107 -24.37 3.56 14.29
C CYS A 107 -23.38 4.51 14.99
N CYS A 108 -22.46 3.96 15.79
CA CYS A 108 -21.46 4.71 16.54
C CYS A 108 -20.06 4.23 16.19
N ASP A 109 -19.22 5.17 15.80
CA ASP A 109 -17.79 4.99 15.55
C ASP A 109 -17.12 4.49 16.84
N TRP A 110 -16.71 3.21 16.91
CA TRP A 110 -15.76 2.54 17.86
C TRP A 110 -15.76 2.93 19.36
N THR A 111 -16.71 3.77 19.76
CA THR A 111 -16.96 4.40 21.05
C THR A 111 -18.04 3.61 21.77
N MET A 112 -18.20 3.83 23.07
CA MET A 112 -19.28 3.25 23.88
C MET A 112 -19.33 1.71 23.81
N GLY A 113 -18.23 1.06 23.42
CA GLY A 113 -18.19 -0.39 23.22
C GLY A 113 -19.05 -0.89 22.06
N SER A 114 -19.37 -0.07 21.06
CA SER A 114 -20.15 -0.48 19.88
C SER A 114 -19.48 -1.64 19.12
N VAL A 115 -18.15 -1.68 19.13
CA VAL A 115 -17.35 -2.79 18.60
C VAL A 115 -16.80 -3.62 19.76
N PRO A 116 -17.19 -4.91 19.91
CA PRO A 116 -16.69 -5.76 20.99
C PRO A 116 -15.20 -6.07 20.84
N LEU A 117 -14.45 -6.00 21.93
CA LEU A 117 -13.00 -6.28 21.95
C LEU A 117 -12.70 -7.74 21.60
N ILE A 118 -11.54 -7.98 20.98
CA ILE A 118 -11.02 -9.33 20.75
C ILE A 118 -10.05 -9.70 21.87
N LEU A 119 -10.49 -10.60 22.75
CA LEU A 119 -9.76 -10.97 23.96
C LEU A 119 -8.76 -12.11 23.74
N SER A 120 -8.88 -12.87 22.65
CA SER A 120 -8.04 -14.05 22.41
C SER A 120 -7.72 -14.24 20.93
N TRP A 121 -6.64 -14.99 20.67
CA TRP A 121 -6.23 -15.37 19.33
C TRP A 121 -7.21 -16.33 18.65
N ASN A 122 -7.94 -17.12 19.44
CA ASN A 122 -8.91 -18.12 18.95
C ASN A 122 -10.29 -17.53 18.65
N ASP A 123 -10.43 -16.21 18.68
CA ASP A 123 -11.68 -15.56 18.32
C ASP A 123 -11.96 -15.74 16.82
N PRO A 124 -13.14 -16.26 16.42
CA PRO A 124 -13.47 -16.49 15.01
C PRO A 124 -13.42 -15.21 14.17
N ARG A 125 -13.58 -14.03 14.78
CA ARG A 125 -13.47 -12.74 14.10
C ARG A 125 -12.08 -12.48 13.52
N ASN A 126 -11.04 -13.11 14.06
CA ASN A 126 -9.69 -13.05 13.50
C ASN A 126 -9.60 -13.67 12.09
N LEU A 127 -10.54 -14.55 11.71
CA LEU A 127 -10.61 -15.07 10.34
C LEU A 127 -10.88 -13.96 9.34
N GLY A 128 -11.76 -12.99 9.65
CA GLY A 128 -12.02 -11.85 8.78
C GLY A 128 -10.77 -11.00 8.56
N THR A 129 -10.00 -10.77 9.63
CA THR A 129 -8.69 -10.12 9.57
C THR A 129 -7.72 -10.86 8.65
N LEU A 130 -7.61 -12.18 8.80
CA LEU A 130 -6.76 -13.01 7.95
C LEU A 130 -7.21 -12.97 6.48
N THR A 131 -8.52 -12.99 6.21
CA THR A 131 -9.06 -12.89 4.86
C THR A 131 -8.68 -11.56 4.20
N VAL A 132 -8.84 -10.44 4.89
CA VAL A 132 -8.46 -9.12 4.34
C VAL A 132 -6.96 -9.06 4.08
N TYR A 133 -6.12 -9.55 5.00
CA TYR A 133 -4.68 -9.62 4.75
C TYR A 133 -4.32 -10.54 3.58
N ALA A 134 -4.98 -11.69 3.46
CA ALA A 134 -4.77 -12.60 2.33
C ALA A 134 -5.11 -11.94 0.99
N ILE A 135 -6.22 -11.19 0.92
CA ILE A 135 -6.61 -10.42 -0.27
C ILE A 135 -5.55 -9.35 -0.57
N LEU A 136 -5.13 -8.57 0.42
CA LEU A 136 -4.09 -7.54 0.23
C LEU A 136 -2.77 -8.15 -0.25
N CYS A 137 -2.34 -9.27 0.36
CA CYS A 137 -1.16 -10.00 -0.07
C CYS A 137 -1.30 -10.54 -1.49
N ALA A 138 -2.47 -11.06 -1.87
CA ALA A 138 -2.73 -11.52 -3.24
C ALA A 138 -2.69 -10.38 -4.26
N ILE A 139 -3.24 -9.20 -3.90
CA ILE A 139 -3.15 -8.00 -4.74
C ILE A 139 -1.69 -7.55 -4.89
N LEU A 140 -0.94 -7.47 -3.79
CA LEU A 140 0.48 -7.11 -3.83
C LEU A 140 1.28 -8.12 -4.65
N TRP A 141 1.04 -9.42 -4.46
CA TRP A 141 1.65 -10.47 -5.26
C TRP A 141 1.33 -10.30 -6.74
N ASN A 142 0.06 -10.03 -7.08
CA ASN A 142 -0.33 -9.74 -8.46
C ASN A 142 0.42 -8.52 -9.01
N ILE A 143 0.56 -7.45 -8.24
CA ILE A 143 1.31 -6.25 -8.65
C ILE A 143 2.79 -6.56 -8.89
N PHE A 144 3.43 -7.38 -8.04
CA PHE A 144 4.85 -7.70 -8.17
C PHE A 144 5.14 -8.71 -9.27
N TRP A 145 4.25 -9.67 -9.51
CA TRP A 145 4.50 -10.80 -10.42
C TRP A 145 3.80 -10.68 -11.77
N VAL A 146 2.69 -9.95 -11.87
CA VAL A 146 2.03 -9.67 -13.16
C VAL A 146 2.63 -8.40 -13.75
N ASP A 147 3.67 -8.61 -14.57
CA ASP A 147 4.51 -7.55 -15.09
C ASP A 147 3.94 -6.80 -16.32
N ASP A 148 4.30 -5.52 -16.33
CA ASP A 148 4.33 -4.47 -17.35
C ASP A 148 3.07 -4.01 -18.12
N THR A 149 2.18 -4.86 -18.65
CA THR A 149 1.22 -4.35 -19.66
C THR A 149 -0.07 -3.76 -19.07
N ARG A 150 -0.66 -4.41 -18.06
CA ARG A 150 -1.92 -3.94 -17.42
C ARG A 150 -1.71 -2.84 -16.39
N SER A 151 -0.61 -2.88 -15.63
CA SER A 151 -0.26 -1.88 -14.62
C SER A 151 -0.01 -0.50 -15.25
N ARG A 152 0.57 -0.46 -16.48
CA ARG A 152 0.72 0.79 -17.25
C ARG A 152 -0.61 1.39 -17.68
N ILE A 153 -1.60 0.59 -18.09
CA ILE A 153 -2.93 1.07 -18.49
C ILE A 153 -3.67 1.68 -17.29
N LEU A 154 -3.66 1.01 -16.13
CA LEU A 154 -4.32 1.53 -14.92
C LEU A 154 -3.61 2.78 -14.35
N LEU A 155 -2.28 2.86 -14.44
CA LEU A 155 -1.52 4.04 -14.03
C LEU A 155 -1.67 5.20 -15.03
N MET A 156 -1.78 4.93 -16.33
CA MET A 156 -2.03 5.95 -17.37
C MET A 156 -3.42 6.57 -17.22
N VAL A 157 -4.46 5.77 -16.99
CA VAL A 157 -5.82 6.27 -16.73
C VAL A 157 -5.86 7.18 -15.49
N ARG A 158 -5.05 6.90 -14.47
CA ARG A 158 -4.92 7.73 -13.26
C ARG A 158 -4.03 8.99 -13.43
N SER A 159 -3.31 9.12 -14.54
CA SER A 159 -2.49 10.31 -14.86
C SER A 159 -3.10 11.25 -15.92
N LEU A 160 -4.19 10.81 -16.56
CA LEU A 160 -4.91 11.53 -17.62
C LEU A 160 -6.18 12.26 -17.13
N CYS A 161 -6.54 12.10 -15.85
CA CYS A 161 -7.40 13.02 -15.10
C CYS A 161 -6.53 13.80 -14.10
#